data_AF-A0A7K2P313-F1
#
_entry.id   AF-A0A7K2P313-F1
#
_cell.length_a   1.000
_cell.length_b   1.000
_cell.length_c   1.000
_cell.angle_alpha   90.00
_cell.angle_beta   90.00
_cell.angle_gamma   90.00
#
_symmetry.space_group_name_H-M   'P 1'
#
loop_
_entity.id
_entity.type
_entity.pdbx_description
1 polymer ?
#
loop_
_entity_poly.entity_id
_entity_poly.type
_entity_poly.pdbx_seq_one_letter_code
_entity_poly.pdbx_strand_id
1 'polypeptide(L)'
;MGWVTAGDYEVALDEGKVVCRNATGRRLKSVPAKLADDPAVVGLRQLVEWLERHERQCLSDVERWMVRSLPVPLAVLTRVWPDPAWRSALRDLVVTGADGEVAGFLRDADPERGLGLVDLDGDTVRVSPDLVRLPHPVLLEDLEELREFAVELGVEQRAQQLFREVWHRPAGLDAEAASVEEYAGGAFKELRFLHGRVTQLGHRVRGGYAVCSAWEDGRAVEARVWVGDYDGYEETETGPLMWTDAAGRVLKLGRVGPVAWSEGMRMAAALYAGRDIEDEERAA
;
A
#
# COMPACT_ATOMS: atom_id res chain seq x y z
N MET A 1 27.67 -8.78 11.30
CA MET A 1 26.66 -9.33 12.24
C MET A 1 27.23 -9.30 13.65
N GLY A 2 26.55 -8.65 14.60
CA GLY A 2 26.94 -8.66 16.00
C GLY A 2 26.27 -9.82 16.74
N TRP A 3 27.06 -10.75 17.26
CA TRP A 3 26.60 -11.82 18.15
C TRP A 3 26.60 -11.32 19.59
N VAL A 4 25.60 -11.72 20.38
CA VAL A 4 25.42 -11.33 21.78
C VAL A 4 25.31 -12.59 22.64
N THR A 5 25.98 -12.61 23.79
CA THR A 5 25.95 -13.75 24.71
C THR A 5 24.60 -13.93 25.39
N ALA A 6 24.13 -15.18 25.48
CA ALA A 6 22.92 -15.61 26.18
C ALA A 6 23.20 -16.97 26.86
N GLY A 7 23.69 -16.94 28.11
CA GLY A 7 24.23 -18.12 28.79
C GLY A 7 25.45 -18.71 28.06
N ASP A 8 25.44 -20.02 27.81
CA ASP A 8 26.50 -20.74 27.06
C ASP A 8 26.38 -20.63 25.52
N TYR A 9 25.51 -19.73 25.04
CA TYR A 9 25.21 -19.54 23.64
C TYR A 9 25.46 -18.11 23.22
N GLU A 10 25.52 -17.90 21.92
CA GLU A 10 25.44 -16.58 21.32
C GLU A 10 24.23 -16.51 20.41
N VAL A 11 23.54 -15.36 20.44
CA VAL A 11 22.37 -15.07 19.63
C VAL A 11 22.60 -13.82 18.79
N ALA A 12 21.97 -13.77 17.62
CA ALA A 12 22.06 -12.64 16.71
C ALA A 12 20.76 -12.48 15.93
N LEU A 13 20.61 -11.32 15.28
CA LEU A 13 19.61 -11.12 14.23
C LEU A 13 20.23 -11.49 12.89
N ASP A 14 19.53 -12.32 12.13
CA ASP A 14 19.89 -12.72 10.77
C ASP A 14 18.61 -12.87 9.94
N GLU A 15 18.51 -12.14 8.82
CA GLU A 15 17.35 -12.14 7.92
C GLU A 15 15.99 -12.04 8.66
N GLY A 16 15.87 -11.09 9.59
CA GLY A 16 14.64 -10.86 10.37
C GLY A 16 14.33 -11.95 11.39
N LYS A 17 15.29 -12.85 11.70
CA LYS A 17 15.09 -13.95 12.66
C LYS A 17 16.16 -13.95 13.73
N VAL A 18 15.77 -14.34 14.93
CA VAL A 18 16.72 -14.60 16.01
C VAL A 18 17.36 -15.96 15.78
N VAL A 19 18.67 -15.96 15.60
CA VAL A 19 19.49 -17.15 15.37
C VAL A 19 20.40 -17.39 16.55
N CYS A 20 20.80 -18.64 16.75
CA CYS A 20 21.58 -19.07 17.91
C CYS A 20 22.74 -19.95 17.45
N ARG A 21 23.90 -19.82 18.10
CA ARG A 21 25.03 -20.73 17.98
C ARG A 21 25.53 -21.16 19.35
N ASN A 22 26.10 -22.36 19.43
CA ASN A 22 26.69 -22.88 20.67
C ASN A 22 28.10 -22.31 20.91
N ALA A 23 28.72 -22.67 22.04
CA ALA A 23 30.09 -22.28 22.40
C ALA A 23 31.18 -22.69 21.40
N THR A 24 30.93 -23.68 20.51
CA THR A 24 31.86 -24.06 19.44
C THR A 24 31.61 -23.29 18.13
N GLY A 25 30.73 -22.27 18.16
CA GLY A 25 30.36 -21.46 17.00
C GLY A 25 29.38 -22.13 16.02
N ARG A 26 28.89 -23.34 16.31
CA ARG A 26 27.96 -24.07 15.44
C ARG A 26 26.56 -23.47 15.56
N ARG A 27 26.01 -22.97 14.44
CA ARG A 27 24.63 -22.50 14.34
C ARG A 27 23.64 -23.65 14.58
N LEU A 28 22.63 -23.36 15.39
CA LEU A 28 21.57 -24.30 15.74
C LEU A 28 20.34 -24.08 14.84
N LYS A 29 19.49 -25.10 14.75
CA LYS A 29 18.24 -25.04 13.96
C LYS A 29 17.23 -24.05 14.55
N SER A 30 17.23 -23.88 15.87
CA SER A 30 16.35 -22.97 16.58
C SER A 30 17.02 -22.49 17.86
N VAL A 31 16.53 -21.38 18.42
CA VAL A 31 16.92 -20.92 19.75
C VAL A 31 16.43 -21.96 20.79
N PRO A 32 17.30 -22.49 21.66
CA PRO A 32 16.90 -23.42 22.71
C PRO A 32 15.81 -22.84 23.63
N ALA A 33 14.82 -23.64 24.01
CA ALA A 33 13.70 -23.20 24.85
C ALA A 33 14.14 -22.62 26.21
N LYS A 34 15.25 -23.10 26.77
CA LYS A 34 15.82 -22.58 28.02
C LYS A 34 16.31 -21.12 27.94
N LEU A 35 16.48 -20.59 26.73
CA LEU A 35 16.86 -19.18 26.50
C LEU A 35 15.65 -18.30 26.15
N ALA A 36 14.42 -18.83 26.20
CA ALA A 36 13.24 -18.09 25.76
C ALA A 36 13.06 -16.76 26.51
N ASP A 37 13.38 -16.75 27.80
CA ASP A 37 13.27 -15.59 28.69
C ASP A 37 14.62 -14.88 28.92
N ASP A 38 15.68 -15.30 28.21
CA ASP A 38 16.96 -14.60 28.28
C ASP A 38 16.81 -13.17 27.73
N PRO A 39 17.26 -12.13 28.46
CA PRO A 39 17.07 -10.74 28.03
C PRO A 39 17.59 -10.43 26.63
N ALA A 40 18.68 -11.07 26.18
CA ALA A 40 19.22 -10.87 24.85
C ALA A 40 18.30 -11.47 23.78
N VAL A 41 17.70 -12.64 24.03
CA VAL A 41 16.74 -13.28 23.13
C VAL A 41 15.45 -12.47 23.06
N VAL A 42 14.92 -12.05 24.21
CA VAL A 42 13.70 -11.23 24.29
C VAL A 42 13.90 -9.90 23.55
N GLY A 43 15.02 -9.21 23.79
CA GLY A 43 15.33 -7.95 23.12
C GLY A 43 15.46 -8.09 21.60
N LEU A 44 16.10 -9.16 21.12
CA LEU A 44 16.20 -9.41 19.67
C LEU A 44 14.84 -9.76 19.05
N ARG A 45 13.96 -10.49 19.75
CA ARG A 45 12.58 -10.76 19.27
C ARG A 45 11.75 -9.48 19.18
N GLN A 46 11.81 -8.63 20.20
CA GLN A 46 11.15 -7.32 20.18
C GLN A 46 11.69 -6.44 19.06
N LEU A 47 12.99 -6.50 18.78
CA LEU A 47 13.59 -5.80 17.64
C LEU A 47 13.07 -6.31 16.30
N VAL A 48 12.92 -7.63 16.12
CA VAL A 48 12.29 -8.22 14.93
C VAL A 48 10.88 -7.67 14.73
N GLU A 49 10.04 -7.75 15.77
CA GLU A 49 8.66 -7.25 15.71
C GLU A 49 8.59 -5.74 15.40
N TRP A 50 9.54 -4.98 15.94
CA TRP A 50 9.66 -3.56 15.65
C TRP A 50 10.05 -3.30 14.19
N LEU A 51 11.04 -4.02 13.66
CA LEU A 51 11.47 -3.92 12.26
C LEU A 51 10.34 -4.28 11.29
N GLU A 52 9.60 -5.36 11.55
CA GLU A 52 8.44 -5.75 10.74
C GLU A 52 7.31 -4.70 10.77
N ARG A 53 7.12 -4.02 11.91
CA ARG A 53 6.17 -2.91 12.02
C ARG A 53 6.67 -1.69 11.25
N HIS A 54 7.96 -1.39 11.35
CA HIS A 54 8.60 -0.28 10.65
C HIS A 54 8.53 -0.44 9.14
N GLU A 55 8.85 -1.64 8.61
CA GLU A 55 8.72 -1.95 7.19
C GLU A 55 7.29 -1.75 6.67
N ARG A 56 6.29 -2.24 7.41
CA ARG A 56 4.88 -2.04 7.07
C ARG A 56 4.48 -0.56 7.10
N GLN A 57 4.98 0.20 8.08
CA GLN A 57 4.71 1.63 8.19
C GLN A 57 5.32 2.41 7.01
N CYS A 58 6.58 2.13 6.67
CA CYS A 58 7.28 2.76 5.54
C CYS A 58 6.52 2.51 4.23
N LEU A 59 6.15 1.25 3.98
CA LEU A 59 5.36 0.86 2.81
C LEU A 59 4.03 1.65 2.76
N SER A 60 3.27 1.65 3.87
CA SER A 60 1.99 2.35 3.95
C SER A 60 2.11 3.87 3.72
N ASP A 61 3.20 4.48 4.18
CA ASP A 61 3.43 5.91 3.96
C ASP A 61 3.80 6.23 2.51
N VAL A 62 4.59 5.38 1.85
CA VAL A 62 4.89 5.50 0.41
C VAL A 62 3.64 5.30 -0.44
N GLU A 63 2.83 4.28 -0.15
CA GLU A 63 1.53 4.06 -0.81
C GLU A 63 0.61 5.27 -0.60
N ARG A 64 0.64 5.89 0.59
CA ARG A 64 -0.12 7.10 0.86
C ARG A 64 0.35 8.29 0.03
N TRP A 65 1.66 8.46 -0.18
CA TRP A 65 2.18 9.52 -1.06
C TRP A 65 1.65 9.36 -2.49
N MET A 66 1.65 8.12 -2.98
CA MET A 66 1.09 7.75 -4.28
C MET A 66 -0.42 7.99 -4.38
N VAL A 67 -1.22 7.43 -3.47
CA VAL A 67 -2.69 7.55 -3.47
C VAL A 67 -3.17 8.98 -3.26
N ARG A 68 -2.38 9.80 -2.56
CA ARG A 68 -2.71 11.22 -2.35
C ARG A 68 -2.06 12.16 -3.35
N SER A 69 -1.29 11.63 -4.32
CA SER A 69 -0.57 12.41 -5.33
C SER A 69 0.17 13.62 -4.73
N LEU A 70 0.69 13.47 -3.50
CA LEU A 70 1.31 14.56 -2.77
C LEU A 70 2.74 14.75 -3.29
N PRO A 71 3.14 15.98 -3.67
CA PRO A 71 4.54 16.27 -3.91
C PRO A 71 5.37 15.96 -2.66
N VAL A 72 6.42 15.17 -2.83
CA VAL A 72 7.36 14.79 -1.78
C VAL A 72 8.61 15.65 -1.93
N PRO A 73 9.03 16.42 -0.91
CA PRO A 73 10.28 17.17 -0.99
C PRO A 73 11.47 16.22 -1.20
N LEU A 74 12.41 16.61 -2.06
CA LEU A 74 13.65 15.84 -2.27
C LEU A 74 14.37 15.55 -0.96
N ALA A 75 14.42 16.54 -0.07
CA ALA A 75 15.02 16.40 1.25
C ALA A 75 14.38 15.27 2.11
N VAL A 76 13.11 14.95 1.90
CA VAL A 76 12.47 13.81 2.58
C VAL A 76 13.01 12.50 2.00
N LEU A 77 13.03 12.36 0.67
CA LEU A 77 13.53 11.14 0.02
C LEU A 77 15.00 10.87 0.37
N THR A 78 15.87 11.87 0.27
CA THR A 78 17.30 11.72 0.61
C THR A 78 17.53 11.44 2.09
N ARG A 79 16.66 11.95 2.99
CA ARG A 79 16.77 11.70 4.44
C ARG A 79 16.39 10.28 4.83
N VAL A 80 15.41 9.68 4.16
CA VAL A 80 14.91 8.34 4.47
C VAL A 80 15.64 7.23 3.70
N TRP A 81 16.24 7.54 2.55
CA TRP A 81 16.93 6.57 1.68
C TRP A 81 18.00 5.69 2.36
N PRO A 82 18.78 6.17 3.35
CA PRO A 82 19.73 5.31 4.06
C PRO A 82 19.07 4.16 4.81
N ASP A 83 17.83 4.33 5.26
CA ASP A 83 17.04 3.31 5.93
C ASP A 83 16.60 2.22 4.94
N PRO A 84 17.00 0.94 5.14
CA PRO A 84 16.65 -0.15 4.24
C PRO A 84 15.14 -0.36 4.05
N ALA A 85 14.32 -0.10 5.08
CA ALA A 85 12.88 -0.28 5.00
C ALA A 85 12.24 0.75 4.04
N TRP A 86 12.64 2.02 4.18
CA TRP A 86 12.23 3.09 3.27
C TRP A 86 12.76 2.88 1.86
N ARG A 87 14.05 2.53 1.73
CA ARG A 87 14.64 2.26 0.42
C ARG A 87 13.94 1.10 -0.29
N SER A 88 13.60 0.03 0.42
CA SER A 88 12.86 -1.11 -0.13
C SER A 88 11.46 -0.71 -0.61
N ALA A 89 10.77 0.19 0.10
CA ALA A 89 9.47 0.71 -0.31
C ALA A 89 9.51 1.67 -1.51
N LEU A 90 10.58 2.47 -1.61
CA LEU A 90 10.73 3.54 -2.61
C LEU A 90 11.44 3.11 -3.89
N ARG A 91 12.33 2.13 -3.79
CA ARG A 91 13.13 1.67 -4.91
C ARG A 91 12.22 1.17 -6.04
N ASP A 92 12.63 1.53 -7.24
CA ASP A 92 12.01 1.19 -8.51
C ASP A 92 10.61 1.80 -8.72
N LEU A 93 10.19 2.74 -7.88
CA LEU A 93 9.02 3.55 -8.18
C LEU A 93 9.29 4.49 -9.35
N VAL A 94 8.30 4.62 -10.23
CA VAL A 94 8.26 5.64 -11.27
C VAL A 94 8.13 7.00 -10.60
N VAL A 95 9.02 7.91 -10.99
CA VAL A 95 9.04 9.30 -10.58
C VAL A 95 8.64 10.15 -11.77
N THR A 96 7.78 11.15 -11.53
CA THR A 96 7.43 12.16 -12.54
C THR A 96 7.90 13.55 -12.16
N GLY A 97 8.16 14.36 -13.19
CA GLY A 97 8.39 15.79 -13.09
C GLY A 97 7.14 16.56 -12.65
N ALA A 98 7.28 17.88 -12.48
CA ALA A 98 6.17 18.75 -12.12
C ALA A 98 5.12 18.88 -13.25
N ASP A 99 5.56 18.67 -14.48
CA ASP A 99 4.79 18.59 -15.73
C ASP A 99 4.04 17.26 -15.89
N GLY A 100 4.32 16.25 -15.05
CA GLY A 100 3.72 14.92 -15.13
C GLY A 100 4.52 13.94 -16.01
N GLU A 101 5.55 14.42 -16.69
CA GLU A 101 6.40 13.59 -17.54
C GLU A 101 7.20 12.59 -16.71
N VAL A 102 7.36 11.38 -17.23
CA VAL A 102 8.11 10.32 -16.56
C VAL A 102 9.59 10.66 -16.58
N ALA A 103 10.17 10.81 -15.39
CA ALA A 103 11.59 11.03 -15.21
C ALA A 103 12.39 9.71 -15.12
N GLY A 104 11.74 8.61 -14.72
CA GLY A 104 12.33 7.27 -14.67
C GLY A 104 12.07 6.53 -13.35
N PHE A 105 12.74 5.39 -13.20
CA PHE A 105 12.66 4.50 -12.05
C PHE A 105 13.66 4.89 -10.97
N LEU A 106 13.20 5.10 -9.74
CA LEU A 106 14.04 5.52 -8.62
C LEU A 106 15.04 4.44 -8.19
N ARG A 107 16.34 4.67 -8.38
CA ARG A 107 17.41 3.74 -8.01
C ARG A 107 18.31 4.24 -6.88
N ASP A 108 18.38 5.55 -6.66
CA ASP A 108 19.20 6.15 -5.61
C ASP A 108 18.64 7.50 -5.14
N ALA A 109 18.95 7.91 -3.92
CA ALA A 109 18.69 9.27 -3.44
C ALA A 109 19.81 9.72 -2.48
N ASP A 110 20.42 10.85 -2.82
CA ASP A 110 21.62 11.36 -2.17
C ASP A 110 21.45 12.86 -1.85
N PRO A 111 21.79 13.34 -0.65
CA PRO A 111 21.64 14.75 -0.30
C PRO A 111 22.43 15.73 -1.17
N GLU A 112 23.57 15.31 -1.73
CA GLU A 112 24.45 16.15 -2.56
C GLU A 112 24.21 15.93 -4.06
N ARG A 113 23.96 14.68 -4.47
CA ARG A 113 23.81 14.28 -5.89
C ARG A 113 22.37 14.21 -6.38
N GLY A 114 21.39 14.31 -5.49
CA GLY A 114 19.97 14.19 -5.79
C GLY A 114 19.51 12.75 -6.05
N LEU A 115 18.41 12.60 -6.80
CA LEU A 115 17.86 11.30 -7.18
C LEU A 115 18.65 10.70 -8.33
N GLY A 116 19.03 9.44 -8.19
CA GLY A 116 19.47 8.60 -9.29
C GLY A 116 18.27 7.85 -9.86
N LEU A 117 18.00 8.05 -11.14
CA LEU A 117 16.92 7.39 -11.87
C LEU A 117 17.50 6.53 -12.99
N VAL A 118 16.77 5.51 -13.40
CA VAL A 118 16.93 4.89 -14.72
C VAL A 118 15.80 5.39 -15.59
N ASP A 119 16.11 6.13 -16.64
CA ASP A 119 15.11 6.64 -17.57
C ASP A 119 14.58 5.55 -18.51
N LEU A 120 13.69 5.92 -19.42
CA LEU A 120 13.03 4.98 -20.34
C LEU A 120 13.96 4.47 -21.46
N ASP A 121 15.11 5.12 -21.67
CA ASP A 121 16.15 4.65 -22.58
C ASP A 121 17.10 3.64 -21.87
N GLY A 122 16.92 3.44 -20.56
CA GLY A 122 17.77 2.57 -19.73
C GLY A 122 19.02 3.26 -19.20
N ASP A 123 19.15 4.57 -19.44
CA ASP A 123 20.29 5.37 -18.99
C ASP A 123 20.13 5.77 -17.52
N THR A 124 21.25 5.81 -16.80
CA THR A 124 21.27 6.31 -15.42
C THR A 124 21.41 7.82 -15.42
N VAL A 125 20.37 8.52 -14.97
CA VAL A 125 20.34 9.99 -14.89
C VAL A 125 20.28 10.47 -13.45
N ARG A 126 20.69 11.72 -13.22
CA ARG A 126 20.64 12.39 -11.91
C ARG A 126 19.80 13.66 -12.00
N VAL A 127 18.83 13.78 -11.10
CA VAL A 127 17.96 14.95 -11.00
C VAL A 127 17.89 15.46 -9.56
N SER A 128 17.76 16.77 -9.39
CA SER A 128 17.64 17.39 -8.06
C SER A 128 16.49 18.40 -8.01
N PRO A 129 15.24 17.97 -8.26
CA PRO A 129 14.09 18.87 -8.14
C PRO A 129 13.78 19.18 -6.68
N ASP A 130 13.19 20.33 -6.37
CA ASP A 130 12.77 20.65 -4.99
C ASP A 130 11.66 19.69 -4.51
N LEU A 131 10.75 19.34 -5.42
CA LEU A 131 9.59 18.48 -5.21
C LEU A 131 9.59 17.34 -6.23
N VAL A 132 9.25 16.15 -5.75
CA VAL A 132 9.22 14.90 -6.49
C VAL A 132 7.81 14.36 -6.44
N ARG A 133 7.32 13.81 -7.56
CA ARG A 133 6.01 13.13 -7.59
C ARG A 133 6.21 11.63 -7.72
N LEU A 134 5.48 10.90 -6.88
CA LEU A 134 5.28 9.46 -7.01
C LEU A 134 3.83 9.29 -7.50
N PRO A 135 3.58 9.32 -8.82
CA PRO A 135 2.23 9.35 -9.35
C PRO A 135 1.47 8.06 -9.04
N HIS A 136 0.16 8.17 -8.84
CA HIS A 136 -0.73 7.01 -8.92
C HIS A 136 -0.70 6.45 -10.36
N PRO A 137 -0.71 5.12 -10.58
CA PRO A 137 -0.62 4.52 -11.91
C PRO A 137 -1.73 4.95 -12.89
N VAL A 138 -2.92 5.31 -12.40
CA VAL A 138 -4.01 5.86 -13.23
C VAL A 138 -3.64 7.17 -13.95
N LEU A 139 -2.61 7.87 -13.47
CA LEU A 139 -2.12 9.12 -14.04
C LEU A 139 -0.96 8.90 -15.02
N LEU A 140 -0.51 7.66 -15.21
CA LEU A 140 0.54 7.32 -16.16
C LEU A 140 -0.12 6.95 -17.49
N GLU A 141 0.07 7.78 -18.53
CA GLU A 141 -0.53 7.57 -19.84
C GLU A 141 -0.05 6.26 -20.49
N ASP A 142 1.25 6.01 -20.43
CA ASP A 142 1.90 4.81 -21.00
C ASP A 142 2.15 3.72 -19.95
N LEU A 143 1.18 3.49 -19.05
CA LEU A 143 1.33 2.53 -17.95
C LEU A 143 1.73 1.13 -18.41
N GLU A 144 1.22 0.67 -19.55
CA GLU A 144 1.53 -0.66 -20.08
C GLU A 144 2.97 -0.75 -20.59
N GLU A 145 3.44 0.26 -21.33
CA GLU A 145 4.84 0.34 -21.78
C GLU A 145 5.80 0.40 -20.58
N LEU A 146 5.43 1.15 -19.53
CA LEU A 146 6.20 1.19 -18.28
C LEU A 146 6.25 -0.18 -17.58
N ARG A 147 5.20 -0.99 -17.66
CA ARG A 147 5.18 -2.35 -17.11
C ARG A 147 6.08 -3.29 -17.89
N GLU A 148 6.01 -3.24 -19.22
CA GLU A 148 6.88 -4.02 -20.10
C GLU A 148 8.35 -3.72 -19.81
N PHE A 149 8.70 -2.43 -19.78
CA PHE A 149 10.06 -2.00 -19.49
C PHE A 149 10.51 -2.33 -18.06
N ALA A 150 9.60 -2.26 -17.08
CA ALA A 150 9.89 -2.69 -15.71
C ALA A 150 10.26 -4.18 -15.63
N VAL A 151 9.61 -5.04 -16.42
CA VAL A 151 9.95 -6.46 -16.50
C VAL A 151 11.36 -6.65 -17.08
N GLU A 152 11.70 -5.93 -18.16
CA GLU A 152 13.04 -5.99 -18.77
C GLU A 152 14.15 -5.54 -17.82
N LEU A 153 13.90 -4.48 -17.05
CA LEU A 153 14.83 -3.94 -16.05
C LEU A 153 14.89 -4.75 -14.74
N GLY A 154 14.07 -5.80 -14.59
CA GLY A 154 13.95 -6.56 -13.34
C GLY A 154 13.53 -5.70 -12.15
N VAL A 155 12.60 -4.76 -12.39
CA VAL A 155 12.05 -3.87 -11.36
C VAL A 155 11.23 -4.66 -10.35
N GLU A 156 11.47 -4.41 -9.06
CA GLU A 156 10.68 -4.97 -7.97
C GLU A 156 10.08 -3.86 -7.12
N GLN A 157 8.75 -3.69 -7.18
CA GLN A 157 8.06 -2.66 -6.41
C GLN A 157 7.30 -3.23 -5.22
N ARG A 158 7.71 -2.85 -4.01
CA ARG A 158 6.98 -3.19 -2.78
C ARG A 158 5.63 -2.48 -2.69
N ALA A 159 5.56 -1.20 -3.06
CA ALA A 159 4.31 -0.41 -3.08
C ALA A 159 3.40 -0.70 -4.30
N GLN A 160 3.76 -1.70 -5.11
CA GLN A 160 3.00 -2.17 -6.28
C GLN A 160 2.49 -1.05 -7.19
N GLN A 161 3.22 0.05 -7.39
CA GLN A 161 2.72 1.20 -8.16
C GLN A 161 2.28 0.79 -9.56
N LEU A 162 3.13 0.11 -10.34
CA LEU A 162 2.82 -0.31 -11.71
C LEU A 162 1.77 -1.43 -11.75
N PHE A 163 1.81 -2.35 -10.80
CA PHE A 163 0.95 -3.54 -10.78
C PHE A 163 -0.34 -3.35 -9.98
N ARG A 164 -0.54 -2.18 -9.41
CA ARG A 164 -1.79 -1.81 -8.76
C ARG A 164 -2.88 -1.74 -9.82
N GLU A 165 -4.00 -2.38 -9.51
CA GLU A 165 -5.17 -2.37 -10.37
C GLU A 165 -5.73 -0.95 -10.51
N VAL A 166 -6.09 -0.57 -11.74
CA VAL A 166 -6.50 0.78 -12.11
C VAL A 166 -7.88 0.72 -12.74
N TRP A 167 -8.74 1.66 -12.35
CA TRP A 167 -10.03 1.88 -12.98
C TRP A 167 -10.07 3.29 -13.54
N HIS A 168 -10.38 3.38 -14.83
CA HIS A 168 -10.71 4.64 -15.47
C HIS A 168 -12.22 4.88 -15.40
N ARG A 169 -12.62 6.15 -15.33
CA ARG A 169 -14.04 6.50 -15.39
C ARG A 169 -14.58 6.15 -16.79
N PRO A 170 -15.67 5.37 -16.90
CA PRO A 170 -16.27 5.06 -18.20
C PRO A 170 -16.77 6.32 -18.91
N ALA A 171 -16.54 6.44 -20.23
CA ALA A 171 -16.93 7.62 -21.02
C ALA A 171 -18.46 7.85 -21.07
N GLY A 172 -19.26 6.79 -20.93
CA GLY A 172 -20.73 6.84 -20.93
C GLY A 172 -21.39 6.96 -19.56
N LEU A 173 -20.61 7.13 -18.50
CA LEU A 173 -21.13 7.25 -17.14
C LEU A 173 -21.99 8.52 -16.99
N ASP A 174 -23.16 8.40 -16.35
CA ASP A 174 -23.94 9.57 -15.97
C ASP A 174 -23.17 10.43 -14.97
N ALA A 175 -22.71 11.60 -15.43
CA ALA A 175 -21.94 12.53 -14.61
C ALA A 175 -22.73 13.09 -13.42
N GLU A 176 -24.07 13.10 -13.49
CA GLU A 176 -24.98 13.58 -12.45
C GLU A 176 -25.44 12.49 -11.48
N ALA A 177 -25.04 11.23 -11.69
CA ALA A 177 -25.20 10.18 -10.69
C ALA A 177 -24.39 10.53 -9.42
N ALA A 178 -24.80 9.95 -8.28
CA ALA A 178 -24.17 10.16 -6.98
C ALA A 178 -23.47 8.90 -6.44
N SER A 179 -23.66 7.76 -7.09
CA SER A 179 -23.18 6.46 -6.66
C SER A 179 -22.93 5.51 -7.84
N VAL A 180 -22.08 4.51 -7.61
CA VAL A 180 -21.89 3.33 -8.45
C VAL A 180 -22.53 2.13 -7.74
N GLU A 181 -23.54 1.55 -8.37
CA GLU A 181 -24.35 0.46 -7.82
C GLU A 181 -23.76 -0.94 -8.07
N GLU A 182 -22.76 -1.06 -8.95
CA GLU A 182 -22.18 -2.35 -9.41
C GLU A 182 -21.74 -3.27 -8.27
N TYR A 183 -21.29 -2.69 -7.16
CA TYR A 183 -20.77 -3.41 -6.00
C TYR A 183 -21.70 -3.38 -4.78
N ALA A 184 -22.97 -3.02 -4.98
CA ALA A 184 -23.99 -3.13 -3.94
C ALA A 184 -24.57 -4.57 -3.89
N GLY A 185 -25.13 -4.95 -2.74
CA GLY A 185 -25.80 -6.24 -2.54
C GLY A 185 -24.87 -7.43 -2.38
N GLY A 186 -23.57 -7.22 -2.16
CA GLY A 186 -22.65 -8.32 -1.87
C GLY A 186 -22.86 -8.81 -0.45
N ALA A 187 -23.55 -9.95 -0.30
CA ALA A 187 -23.96 -10.52 0.98
C ALA A 187 -22.81 -11.17 1.76
N PHE A 188 -22.87 -11.04 3.07
CA PHE A 188 -21.99 -11.68 4.04
C PHE A 188 -22.84 -12.20 5.18
N LYS A 189 -22.52 -13.42 5.63
CA LYS A 189 -23.21 -14.07 6.75
C LYS A 189 -23.48 -13.19 7.97
N GLU A 190 -22.52 -12.34 8.37
CA GLU A 190 -22.61 -11.46 9.54
C GLU A 190 -21.71 -10.22 9.37
N LEU A 191 -22.06 -9.13 10.05
CA LEU A 191 -21.33 -7.85 10.01
C LEU A 191 -19.81 -7.98 10.26
N ARG A 192 -19.44 -8.79 11.24
CA ARG A 192 -18.02 -9.00 11.61
C ARG A 192 -17.17 -9.55 10.47
N PHE A 193 -17.74 -10.30 9.52
CA PHE A 193 -16.99 -10.81 8.38
C PHE A 193 -16.69 -9.69 7.39
N LEU A 194 -17.67 -8.84 7.09
CA LEU A 194 -17.48 -7.68 6.24
C LEU A 194 -16.52 -6.65 6.89
N HIS A 195 -16.67 -6.36 8.19
CA HIS A 195 -15.72 -5.47 8.91
C HIS A 195 -14.32 -6.07 8.99
N GLY A 196 -14.21 -7.38 9.19
CA GLY A 196 -12.95 -8.11 9.12
C GLY A 196 -12.29 -7.96 7.74
N ARG A 197 -13.07 -8.08 6.66
CA ARG A 197 -12.63 -7.86 5.28
C ARG A 197 -12.12 -6.43 5.05
N VAL A 198 -12.86 -5.41 5.51
CA VAL A 198 -12.43 -4.00 5.46
C VAL A 198 -11.06 -3.83 6.10
N THR A 199 -10.86 -4.43 7.28
CA THR A 199 -9.58 -4.36 8.03
C THR A 199 -8.45 -5.10 7.31
N GLN A 200 -8.72 -6.30 6.78
CA GLN A 200 -7.74 -7.08 6.02
C GLN A 200 -7.27 -6.36 4.75
N LEU A 201 -8.16 -5.59 4.11
CA LEU A 201 -7.84 -4.76 2.95
C LEU A 201 -7.14 -3.44 3.31
N GLY A 202 -6.90 -3.16 4.60
CA GLY A 202 -6.22 -1.95 5.07
C GLY A 202 -7.11 -0.69 5.10
N HIS A 203 -8.43 -0.85 4.96
CA HIS A 203 -9.40 0.23 5.06
C HIS A 203 -9.91 0.40 6.49
N ARG A 204 -10.64 1.49 6.73
CA ARG A 204 -11.25 1.78 8.04
C ARG A 204 -12.76 1.87 7.90
N VAL A 205 -13.48 1.50 8.96
CA VAL A 205 -14.91 1.76 9.08
C VAL A 205 -15.12 3.09 9.81
N ARG A 206 -15.96 3.97 9.26
CA ARG A 206 -16.39 5.24 9.86
C ARG A 206 -17.88 5.43 9.64
N GLY A 207 -18.65 5.41 10.74
CA GLY A 207 -20.10 5.64 10.70
C GLY A 207 -20.85 4.67 9.80
N GLY A 208 -20.46 3.39 9.82
CA GLY A 208 -21.06 2.35 8.97
C GLY A 208 -20.51 2.27 7.54
N TYR A 209 -19.51 3.08 7.18
CA TYR A 209 -18.89 3.05 5.85
C TYR A 209 -17.45 2.56 5.90
N ALA A 210 -17.07 1.67 4.98
CA ALA A 210 -15.68 1.49 4.62
C ALA A 210 -15.21 2.73 3.84
N VAL A 211 -14.06 3.30 4.21
CA VAL A 211 -13.57 4.55 3.63
C VAL A 211 -12.17 4.45 3.03
N CYS A 212 -11.97 5.13 1.90
CA CYS A 212 -10.68 5.35 1.26
C CYS A 212 -10.55 6.83 0.88
N SER A 213 -9.48 7.50 1.35
CA SER A 213 -9.29 8.94 1.13
C SER A 213 -8.19 9.19 0.10
N ALA A 214 -8.51 9.95 -0.93
CA ALA A 214 -7.58 10.49 -1.90
C ALA A 214 -7.45 12.02 -1.72
N TRP A 215 -6.31 12.56 -2.16
CA TRP A 215 -6.12 13.99 -2.31
C TRP A 215 -5.82 14.27 -3.77
N GLU A 216 -6.62 15.13 -4.38
CA GLU A 216 -6.59 15.34 -5.82
C GLU A 216 -6.99 16.79 -6.12
N ASP A 217 -6.23 17.47 -6.97
CA ASP A 217 -6.43 18.89 -7.31
C ASP A 217 -6.62 19.81 -6.09
N GLY A 218 -5.84 19.58 -5.03
CA GLY A 218 -5.91 20.38 -3.80
C GLY A 218 -7.15 20.11 -2.93
N ARG A 219 -7.90 19.03 -3.20
CA ARG A 219 -9.12 18.67 -2.49
C ARG A 219 -9.02 17.26 -1.91
N ALA A 220 -9.51 17.11 -0.68
CA ALA A 220 -9.75 15.78 -0.10
C ALA A 220 -11.07 15.22 -0.63
N VAL A 221 -11.01 13.99 -1.15
CA VAL A 221 -12.16 13.21 -1.57
C VAL A 221 -12.13 11.87 -0.84
N GLU A 222 -13.26 11.46 -0.27
CA GLU A 222 -13.38 10.20 0.45
C GLU A 222 -14.40 9.30 -0.25
N ALA A 223 -13.91 8.19 -0.81
CA ALA A 223 -14.73 7.09 -1.31
C ALA A 223 -15.32 6.33 -0.13
N ARG A 224 -16.58 5.91 -0.26
CA ARG A 224 -17.37 5.28 0.80
C ARG A 224 -18.22 4.14 0.25
N VAL A 225 -18.20 3.01 0.93
CA VAL A 225 -19.10 1.87 0.70
C VAL A 225 -19.80 1.59 2.02
N TRP A 226 -21.13 1.54 2.04
CA TRP A 226 -21.84 1.15 3.26
C TRP A 226 -21.54 -0.31 3.59
N VAL A 227 -21.24 -0.56 4.86
CA VAL A 227 -20.87 -1.88 5.39
C VAL A 227 -21.57 -2.17 6.72
N GLY A 228 -22.60 -1.40 7.09
CA GLY A 228 -23.38 -1.59 8.33
C GLY A 228 -22.75 -0.96 9.59
N ASP A 229 -23.61 -0.52 10.51
CA ASP A 229 -23.25 0.19 11.76
C ASP A 229 -23.76 -0.48 13.04
N TYR A 230 -24.58 -1.54 12.94
CA TYR A 230 -25.15 -2.26 14.08
C TYR A 230 -24.67 -3.71 14.13
N ASP A 231 -24.00 -4.09 15.23
CA ASP A 231 -23.49 -5.44 15.43
C ASP A 231 -24.64 -6.40 15.77
N GLY A 232 -25.01 -7.23 14.80
CA GLY A 232 -26.03 -8.26 14.91
C GLY A 232 -25.56 -9.54 14.22
N TYR A 233 -26.23 -10.65 14.53
CA TYR A 233 -26.00 -11.96 13.88
C TYR A 233 -26.79 -12.11 12.57
N GLU A 234 -27.31 -11.01 12.05
CA GLU A 234 -28.07 -10.97 10.80
C GLU A 234 -27.11 -10.81 9.62
N GLU A 235 -27.58 -11.28 8.47
CA GLU A 235 -26.89 -11.09 7.19
C GLU A 235 -26.69 -9.61 6.92
N THR A 236 -25.55 -9.27 6.30
CA THR A 236 -25.24 -7.90 5.90
C THR A 236 -24.79 -7.85 4.45
N GLU A 237 -24.93 -6.69 3.83
CA GLU A 237 -24.57 -6.48 2.43
C GLU A 237 -23.69 -5.24 2.28
N THR A 238 -22.83 -5.28 1.28
CA THR A 238 -22.17 -4.08 0.75
C THR A 238 -23.20 -3.14 0.14
N GLY A 239 -23.14 -1.84 0.45
CA GLY A 239 -23.93 -0.82 -0.24
C GLY A 239 -23.22 -0.24 -1.46
N PRO A 240 -23.83 0.75 -2.13
CA PRO A 240 -23.20 1.37 -3.29
C PRO A 240 -21.94 2.15 -2.93
N LEU A 241 -21.06 2.30 -3.92
CA LEU A 241 -19.88 3.15 -3.83
C LEU A 241 -20.27 4.60 -4.10
N MET A 242 -19.92 5.50 -3.20
CA MET A 242 -20.14 6.94 -3.34
C MET A 242 -18.90 7.72 -2.91
N TRP A 243 -18.82 9.00 -3.28
CA TRP A 243 -17.72 9.87 -2.87
C TRP A 243 -18.23 11.09 -2.13
N THR A 244 -17.45 11.56 -1.16
CA THR A 244 -17.76 12.76 -0.39
C THR A 244 -16.61 13.74 -0.39
N ASP A 245 -16.91 15.03 -0.28
CA ASP A 245 -15.90 16.07 -0.05
C ASP A 245 -15.47 16.14 1.43
N ALA A 246 -14.53 17.03 1.75
CA ALA A 246 -14.06 17.26 3.11
C ALA A 246 -15.16 17.68 4.11
N ALA A 247 -16.28 18.22 3.64
CA ALA A 247 -17.44 18.57 4.46
C ALA A 247 -18.45 17.41 4.60
N GLY A 248 -18.17 16.25 4.00
CA GLY A 248 -19.04 15.08 4.01
C GLY A 248 -20.19 15.17 3.00
N ARG A 249 -20.18 16.13 2.07
CA ARG A 249 -21.22 16.26 1.04
C ARG A 249 -20.95 15.28 -0.09
N VAL A 250 -22.00 14.60 -0.54
CA VAL A 250 -21.92 13.64 -1.65
C VAL A 250 -21.55 14.36 -2.94
N LEU A 251 -20.55 13.84 -3.64
CA LEU A 251 -20.10 14.32 -4.93
C LEU A 251 -20.88 13.65 -6.06
N LYS A 252 -21.15 14.42 -7.11
CA LYS A 252 -21.55 13.88 -8.41
C LYS A 252 -20.38 13.12 -9.03
N LEU A 253 -20.64 12.00 -9.71
CA LEU A 253 -19.59 11.16 -10.29
C LEU A 253 -18.70 11.95 -11.25
N GLY A 254 -19.28 12.92 -11.98
CA GLY A 254 -18.56 13.84 -12.86
C GLY A 254 -17.42 14.62 -12.18
N ARG A 255 -17.51 14.82 -10.85
CA ARG A 255 -16.58 15.63 -10.04
C ARG A 255 -15.49 14.82 -9.33
N VAL A 256 -15.49 13.50 -9.45
CA VAL A 256 -14.54 12.60 -8.77
C VAL A 256 -13.31 12.39 -9.64
N GLY A 257 -12.16 12.99 -9.34
CA GLY A 257 -10.99 12.84 -10.22
C GLY A 257 -10.46 11.38 -10.31
N PRO A 258 -9.55 11.12 -11.26
CA PRO A 258 -9.12 9.77 -11.65
C PRO A 258 -8.53 8.94 -10.49
N VAL A 259 -7.77 9.54 -9.57
CA VAL A 259 -7.18 8.83 -8.44
C VAL A 259 -8.25 8.43 -7.43
N ALA A 260 -9.12 9.37 -7.05
CA ALA A 260 -10.21 9.08 -6.13
C ALA A 260 -11.19 8.05 -6.71
N TRP A 261 -11.43 8.11 -8.01
CA TRP A 261 -12.24 7.13 -8.74
C TRP A 261 -11.62 5.75 -8.69
N SER A 262 -10.37 5.62 -9.15
CA SER A 262 -9.66 4.34 -9.21
C SER A 262 -9.58 3.65 -7.84
N GLU A 263 -9.24 4.41 -6.80
CA GLU A 263 -9.13 3.86 -5.45
C GLU A 263 -10.47 3.50 -4.80
N GLY A 264 -11.53 4.25 -5.13
CA GLY A 264 -12.89 3.91 -4.72
C GLY A 264 -13.36 2.61 -5.35
N MET A 265 -13.18 2.47 -6.66
CA MET A 265 -13.53 1.25 -7.41
C MET A 265 -12.74 0.04 -6.88
N ARG A 266 -11.42 0.20 -6.66
CA ARG A 266 -10.57 -0.85 -6.07
C ARG A 266 -11.10 -1.34 -4.72
N MET A 267 -11.44 -0.41 -3.83
CA MET A 267 -12.00 -0.74 -2.51
C MET A 267 -13.34 -1.47 -2.66
N ALA A 268 -14.26 -0.94 -3.46
CA ALA A 268 -15.59 -1.52 -3.62
C ALA A 268 -15.55 -2.93 -4.25
N ALA A 269 -14.77 -3.09 -5.32
CA ALA A 269 -14.56 -4.39 -5.97
C ALA A 269 -13.94 -5.41 -5.02
N ALA A 270 -12.91 -5.04 -4.26
CA ALA A 270 -12.24 -5.95 -3.33
C ALA A 270 -13.13 -6.38 -2.14
N LEU A 271 -14.02 -5.48 -1.68
CA LEU A 271 -15.05 -5.81 -0.70
C LEU A 271 -16.08 -6.76 -1.30
N TYR A 272 -16.66 -6.41 -2.44
CA TYR A 272 -17.68 -7.20 -3.11
C TYR A 272 -17.20 -8.59 -3.54
N ALA A 273 -15.92 -8.74 -3.90
CA ALA A 273 -15.30 -10.03 -4.20
C ALA A 273 -15.24 -10.99 -2.99
N GLY A 274 -15.36 -10.46 -1.77
CA GLY A 274 -15.37 -11.27 -0.55
C GLY A 274 -16.76 -11.79 -0.13
N ARG A 275 -17.81 -11.45 -0.90
CA ARG A 275 -19.19 -11.87 -0.61
C ARG A 275 -19.35 -13.39 -0.64
N ASP A 276 -20.38 -13.87 0.04
CA ASP A 276 -20.84 -15.25 -0.08
C ASP A 276 -21.33 -15.49 -1.52
N ILE A 277 -20.88 -16.58 -2.14
CA ILE A 277 -21.32 -17.02 -3.46
C ILE A 277 -22.23 -18.23 -3.21
N GLU A 278 -23.48 -18.17 -3.66
CA GLU A 278 -24.36 -19.34 -3.61
C GLU A 278 -23.75 -20.45 -4.49
N ASP A 279 -23.47 -21.62 -3.90
CA ASP A 279 -23.04 -22.79 -4.66
C ASP A 279 -24.14 -23.17 -5.66
N GLU A 280 -23.83 -23.14 -6.97
CA GLU A 280 -24.74 -23.49 -8.07
C GLU A 280 -25.29 -24.94 -7.99
N GLU A 281 -24.80 -25.77 -7.08
CA GLU A 281 -25.24 -27.17 -6.88
C GLU A 281 -26.64 -27.33 -6.25
N ARG A 282 -27.35 -26.25 -5.90
CA ARG A 282 -28.73 -26.33 -5.38
C ARG A 282 -29.85 -26.03 -6.39
N ALA A 283 -29.51 -25.81 -7.66
CA ALA A 283 -30.47 -25.49 -8.72
C ALA A 283 -30.55 -26.54 -9.86
N ALA A 284 -30.28 -27.83 -9.56
CA ALA A 284 -30.45 -28.94 -10.49
C ALA A 284 -31.32 -30.07 -9.90
#